data_AF-A0A832DEW5-F1
#
_entry.id   AF-A0A832DEW5-F1
#
_cell.length_a   1.000
_cell.length_b   1.000
_cell.length_c   1.000
_cell.angle_alpha   90.00
_cell.angle_beta   90.00
_cell.angle_gamma   90.00
#
_symmetry.space_group_name_H-M   'P 1'
#
loop_
_entity.id
_entity.type
_entity.pdbx_description
1 polymer ?
#
loop_
_entity_poly.entity_id
_entity_poly.type
_entity_poly.pdbx_seq_one_letter_code
_entity_poly.pdbx_strand_id
1 'polypeptide(L)'
;MKKIILGAFVFLFVATGCLQVDTKVYINRDGSGIIEETVLIKDEVLDMMKQFFLAFDTTQTKDFNFFKEEELISKASKYGEGVSYLSSEKLKKDNFEGVKARYSFNDISKVNLSLIADDQLPALTDEPTEKSDSEILKFVLDKSPSQTNLKIFLPNMKEDQSEESAVEEIDDSTFNENFERTKEMFSDMKISLRIIPNEKIKQTDADYVDDNQITLMEMNLNSLIEKPELFKDLSNNKIKSLDEFRKAVKDIEGFRIESKDVINISF
;
A
#
# COMPACT_ATOMS: atom_id res chain seq x y z
N MET A 1 42.04 19.15 -20.15
CA MET A 1 40.71 19.61 -20.59
C MET A 1 40.23 18.76 -21.75
N LYS A 2 39.30 17.84 -21.50
CA LYS A 2 38.35 17.27 -22.48
C LYS A 2 37.27 16.54 -21.68
N LYS A 3 36.08 17.14 -21.63
CA LYS A 3 34.90 16.59 -20.97
C LYS A 3 34.39 15.43 -21.82
N ILE A 4 34.29 14.25 -21.24
CA ILE A 4 33.54 13.13 -21.83
C ILE A 4 32.28 13.02 -20.98
N ILE A 5 31.20 13.59 -21.52
CA ILE A 5 29.82 13.34 -21.09
C ILE A 5 29.50 11.98 -21.73
N LEU A 6 29.36 10.93 -20.93
CA LEU A 6 28.98 9.61 -21.41
C LEU A 6 27.83 9.06 -20.57
N GLY A 7 26.63 9.19 -21.15
CA GLY A 7 25.55 8.21 -21.04
C GLY A 7 24.86 8.09 -19.70
N ALA A 8 23.91 9.00 -19.43
CA ALA A 8 22.79 8.73 -18.55
C ALA A 8 21.97 7.57 -19.14
N PHE A 9 22.29 6.34 -18.73
CA PHE A 9 21.44 5.17 -18.97
C PHE A 9 20.53 5.04 -17.74
N VAL A 10 19.55 5.94 -17.66
CA VAL A 10 18.42 5.84 -16.73
C VAL A 10 17.55 4.71 -17.25
N PHE A 11 17.85 3.49 -16.82
CA PHE A 11 16.98 2.34 -17.05
C PHE A 11 15.95 2.34 -15.92
N LEU A 12 14.83 2.99 -16.22
CA LEU A 12 13.60 3.05 -15.45
C LEU A 12 13.14 1.61 -15.14
N PHE A 13 13.41 1.11 -13.93
CA PHE A 13 12.98 -0.22 -13.49
C PHE A 13 11.50 -0.18 -13.09
N VAL A 14 10.64 -0.15 -14.10
CA VAL A 14 9.18 -0.20 -13.94
C VAL A 14 8.76 -1.68 -13.91
N ALA A 15 8.63 -2.26 -12.71
CA ALA A 15 7.96 -3.56 -12.53
C ALA A 15 7.49 -3.71 -11.07
N THR A 16 6.30 -3.22 -10.73
CA THR A 16 5.77 -3.25 -9.35
C THR A 16 4.41 -3.91 -9.17
N GLY A 17 3.78 -4.43 -10.22
CA GLY A 17 2.44 -5.01 -10.05
C GLY A 17 2.40 -6.50 -9.66
N CYS A 18 3.53 -7.10 -9.29
CA CYS A 18 3.61 -8.50 -8.85
C CYS A 18 3.53 -8.67 -7.32
N LEU A 19 2.96 -7.67 -6.65
CA LEU A 19 3.03 -7.47 -5.21
C LEU A 19 1.65 -7.69 -4.57
N GLN A 20 1.61 -8.43 -3.46
CA GLN A 20 0.43 -8.49 -2.60
C GLN A 20 0.77 -7.94 -1.23
N VAL A 21 -0.10 -7.07 -0.73
CA VAL A 21 0.06 -6.34 0.52
C VAL A 21 -1.20 -6.53 1.34
N ASP A 22 -1.02 -7.02 2.55
CA ASP A 22 -2.08 -7.13 3.55
C ASP A 22 -1.57 -6.50 4.85
N THR A 23 -2.14 -5.35 5.20
CA THR A 23 -1.86 -4.65 6.45
C THR A 23 -3.04 -4.79 7.39
N LYS A 24 -2.78 -5.37 8.56
CA LYS A 24 -3.75 -5.55 9.63
C LYS A 24 -3.30 -4.80 10.86
N VAL A 25 -4.18 -3.95 11.39
CA VAL A 25 -3.93 -3.18 12.60
C VAL A 25 -4.77 -3.76 13.72
N TYR A 26 -4.13 -4.48 14.63
CA TYR A 26 -4.75 -5.01 15.84
C TYR A 26 -4.71 -3.96 16.94
N ILE A 27 -5.85 -3.63 17.55
CA ILE A 27 -5.96 -2.52 18.51
C ILE A 27 -6.50 -3.02 19.85
N ASN A 28 -5.75 -2.75 20.91
CA ASN A 28 -6.16 -2.98 22.29
C ASN A 28 -7.00 -1.81 22.80
N ARG A 29 -7.76 -2.08 23.86
CA ARG A 29 -8.62 -1.09 24.53
C ARG A 29 -7.88 0.13 25.06
N ASP A 30 -6.62 -0.02 25.46
CA ASP A 30 -5.77 1.06 25.98
C ASP A 30 -5.19 1.97 24.90
N GLY A 31 -5.29 1.57 23.62
CA GLY A 31 -4.74 2.25 22.45
C GLY A 31 -3.42 1.67 21.94
N SER A 32 -2.84 0.69 22.64
CA SER A 32 -1.70 -0.07 22.15
C SER A 32 -2.12 -1.13 21.12
N GLY A 33 -1.18 -1.76 20.45
CA GLY A 33 -1.52 -2.81 19.51
C GLY A 33 -0.36 -3.29 18.63
N ILE A 34 -0.72 -3.94 17.53
CA ILE A 34 0.21 -4.54 16.58
C ILE A 34 -0.20 -4.17 15.16
N ILE A 35 0.75 -3.69 14.35
CA ILE A 35 0.65 -3.66 12.89
C ILE A 35 1.27 -4.96 12.38
N GLU A 36 0.48 -5.76 11.68
CA GLU A 36 0.95 -6.93 10.93
C GLU A 36 0.90 -6.57 9.45
N GLU A 37 2.06 -6.60 8.80
CA GLU A 37 2.19 -6.32 7.38
C GLU A 37 2.71 -7.57 6.69
N THR A 38 1.96 -8.05 5.71
CA THR A 38 2.38 -9.14 4.84
C THR A 38 2.65 -8.58 3.45
N VAL A 39 3.88 -8.77 2.98
CA VAL A 39 4.31 -8.42 1.61
C VAL A 39 4.70 -9.71 0.90
N LEU A 40 4.07 -10.00 -0.24
CA LEU A 40 4.36 -11.14 -1.09
C LEU A 40 4.72 -10.64 -2.49
N ILE A 41 5.74 -11.23 -3.10
CA ILE A 41 6.21 -10.91 -4.46
C ILE A 41 6.22 -12.20 -5.26
N LYS A 42 5.78 -12.17 -6.52
CA LYS A 42 5.87 -13.34 -7.42
C LYS A 42 7.32 -13.82 -7.57
N ASP A 43 7.52 -15.14 -7.56
CA ASP A 43 8.81 -15.80 -7.70
C ASP A 43 9.56 -15.35 -8.97
N GLU A 44 8.84 -15.18 -10.10
CA GLU A 44 9.42 -14.70 -11.36
C GLU A 44 10.03 -13.30 -11.26
N VAL A 45 9.35 -12.39 -10.54
CA VAL A 45 9.88 -11.03 -10.31
C VAL A 45 11.07 -11.06 -9.38
N LEU A 46 11.03 -11.88 -8.33
CA LEU A 46 12.19 -12.06 -7.46
C LEU A 46 13.39 -12.60 -8.24
N ASP A 47 13.19 -13.55 -9.15
CA ASP A 47 14.26 -14.10 -9.97
C ASP A 47 14.81 -13.07 -10.96
N MET A 48 13.94 -12.25 -11.57
CA MET A 48 14.37 -11.12 -12.39
C MET A 48 15.22 -10.13 -11.58
N MET A 49 14.79 -9.78 -10.36
CA MET A 49 15.55 -8.88 -9.49
C MET A 49 16.89 -9.48 -9.04
N LYS A 50 16.95 -10.80 -8.78
CA LYS A 50 18.21 -11.51 -8.49
C LYS A 50 19.17 -11.43 -9.67
N GLN A 51 18.67 -11.71 -10.89
CA GLN A 51 19.48 -11.64 -12.10
C GLN A 51 20.01 -10.23 -12.34
N PHE A 52 19.17 -9.21 -12.12
CA PHE A 52 19.60 -7.83 -12.20
C PHE A 52 20.69 -7.53 -11.17
N PHE A 53 20.48 -7.87 -9.89
CA PHE A 53 21.48 -7.62 -8.85
C PHE A 53 22.83 -8.30 -9.15
N LEU A 54 22.81 -9.55 -9.61
CA LEU A 54 23.99 -10.30 -10.02
C LEU A 54 24.73 -9.67 -11.21
N ALA A 55 24.03 -8.93 -12.08
CA ALA A 55 24.63 -8.21 -13.19
C ALA A 55 25.42 -6.96 -12.74
N PHE A 56 25.09 -6.39 -11.58
CA PHE A 56 25.77 -5.21 -11.01
C PHE A 56 26.78 -5.56 -9.92
N ASP A 57 26.56 -6.65 -9.17
CA ASP A 57 27.48 -7.15 -8.16
C ASP A 57 27.68 -8.67 -8.29
N THR A 58 28.72 -9.06 -9.02
CA THR A 58 29.07 -10.47 -9.29
C THR A 58 29.63 -11.22 -8.06
N THR A 59 29.84 -10.54 -6.92
CA THR A 59 30.49 -11.12 -5.74
C THR A 59 29.52 -11.75 -4.75
N GLN A 60 28.21 -11.46 -4.85
CA GLN A 60 27.18 -11.95 -3.92
C GLN A 60 26.27 -12.97 -4.59
N THR A 61 26.65 -14.24 -4.56
CA THR A 61 25.94 -15.33 -5.27
C THR A 61 25.17 -16.29 -4.36
N LYS A 62 25.16 -16.12 -3.02
CA LYS A 62 24.65 -17.19 -2.13
C LYS A 62 23.57 -16.86 -1.11
N ASP A 63 23.30 -15.60 -0.78
CA ASP A 63 22.21 -15.26 0.15
C ASP A 63 21.62 -13.88 -0.16
N PHE A 64 21.05 -13.72 -1.36
CA PHE A 64 20.31 -12.50 -1.68
C PHE A 64 18.96 -12.53 -0.98
N ASN A 65 18.87 -11.85 0.16
CA ASN A 65 17.61 -11.70 0.91
C ASN A 65 16.97 -10.34 0.59
N PHE A 66 15.83 -10.38 -0.09
CA PHE A 66 15.02 -9.19 -0.41
C PHE A 66 14.37 -8.56 0.83
N PHE A 67 14.21 -9.34 1.90
CA PHE A 67 13.56 -8.93 3.13
C PHE A 67 14.59 -8.90 4.25
N LYS A 68 15.51 -7.93 4.18
CA LYS A 68 16.54 -7.76 5.21
C LYS A 68 15.89 -7.31 6.51
N GLU A 69 16.21 -8.01 7.59
CA GLU A 69 15.66 -7.69 8.91
C GLU A 69 16.01 -6.26 9.33
N GLU A 70 17.20 -5.76 8.99
CA GLU A 70 17.62 -4.38 9.25
C GLU A 70 16.67 -3.36 8.60
N GLU A 71 16.26 -3.60 7.35
CA GLU A 71 15.31 -2.73 6.63
C GLU A 71 13.92 -2.79 7.27
N LEU A 72 13.48 -3.99 7.70
CA LEU A 72 12.22 -4.15 8.42
C LEU A 72 12.24 -3.45 9.79
N ILE A 73 13.36 -3.49 10.50
CA ILE A 73 13.56 -2.76 11.77
C ILE A 73 13.50 -1.25 11.53
N SER A 74 14.25 -0.74 10.54
CA SER A 74 14.25 0.68 10.19
C SER A 74 12.87 1.18 9.76
N LYS A 75 12.09 0.34 9.09
CA LYS A 75 10.71 0.65 8.68
C LYS A 75 9.78 0.97 9.85
N ALA A 76 10.03 0.45 11.06
CA ALA A 76 9.22 0.76 12.23
C ALA A 76 9.07 2.27 12.46
N SER A 77 10.14 3.05 12.23
CA SER A 77 10.12 4.50 12.37
C SER A 77 9.17 5.21 11.40
N LYS A 78 8.89 4.62 10.23
CA LYS A 78 7.96 5.15 9.23
C LYS A 78 6.50 5.03 9.67
N TYR A 79 6.20 4.11 10.57
CA TYR A 79 4.85 3.94 11.13
C TYR A 79 4.53 4.92 12.26
N GLY A 80 5.46 5.79 12.64
CA GLY A 80 5.22 6.85 13.62
C GLY A 80 5.90 6.63 14.97
N GLU A 81 5.70 7.58 15.87
CA GLU A 81 6.37 7.61 17.17
C GLU A 81 5.87 6.48 18.09
N GLY A 82 6.80 5.77 18.73
CA GLY A 82 6.46 4.70 19.67
C GLY A 82 6.10 3.38 19.00
N VAL A 83 6.35 3.25 17.69
CA VAL A 83 6.28 1.98 16.95
C VAL A 83 7.62 1.27 17.00
N SER A 84 7.62 -0.04 17.24
CA SER A 84 8.83 -0.88 17.33
C SER A 84 8.65 -2.19 16.58
N TYR A 85 9.70 -2.67 15.93
CA TYR A 85 9.70 -4.00 15.32
C TYR A 85 9.60 -5.09 16.40
N LEU A 86 8.76 -6.09 16.17
CA LEU A 86 8.59 -7.27 17.04
C LEU A 86 9.22 -8.52 16.43
N SER A 87 8.87 -8.83 15.19
CA SER A 87 9.26 -10.08 14.53
C SER A 87 9.01 -10.02 13.03
N SER A 88 9.72 -10.87 12.29
CA SER A 88 9.37 -11.19 10.91
C SER A 88 9.43 -12.70 10.65
N GLU A 89 8.61 -13.16 9.71
CA GLU A 89 8.55 -14.54 9.27
C GLU A 89 8.58 -14.56 7.74
N LYS A 90 9.50 -15.34 7.16
CA LYS A 90 9.51 -15.58 5.70
C LYS A 90 8.28 -16.39 5.32
N LEU A 91 7.62 -15.98 4.26
CA LEU A 91 6.47 -16.67 3.70
C LEU A 91 6.81 -17.17 2.30
N LYS A 92 6.36 -18.39 2.00
CA LYS A 92 6.28 -18.89 0.64
C LYS A 92 4.89 -19.48 0.44
N LYS A 93 4.17 -18.98 -0.56
CA LYS A 93 2.79 -19.36 -0.85
C LYS A 93 2.61 -19.42 -2.35
N ASP A 94 2.25 -20.59 -2.88
CA ASP A 94 2.09 -20.80 -4.31
C ASP A 94 3.34 -20.34 -5.09
N ASN A 95 3.20 -19.44 -6.05
CA ASN A 95 4.27 -18.80 -6.81
C ASN A 95 4.70 -17.44 -6.22
N PHE A 96 4.47 -17.21 -4.93
CA PHE A 96 4.88 -16.02 -4.22
C PHE A 96 5.83 -16.35 -3.07
N GLU A 97 6.79 -15.45 -2.86
CA GLU A 97 7.69 -15.43 -1.72
C GLU A 97 7.70 -14.04 -1.11
N GLY A 98 7.81 -13.96 0.23
CA GLY A 98 7.54 -12.73 0.95
C GLY A 98 7.92 -12.76 2.41
N VAL A 99 7.47 -11.75 3.13
CA VAL A 99 7.65 -11.62 4.57
C VAL A 99 6.37 -11.15 5.25
N LYS A 100 6.11 -11.69 6.43
CA LYS A 100 5.17 -11.11 7.39
C LYS A 100 5.96 -10.44 8.49
N ALA A 101 5.88 -9.12 8.59
CA ALA A 101 6.49 -8.34 9.65
C ALA A 101 5.43 -7.89 10.66
N ARG A 102 5.80 -7.86 11.95
CA ARG A 102 4.95 -7.38 13.04
C ARG A 102 5.64 -6.25 13.77
N TYR A 103 4.88 -5.21 14.06
CA TYR A 103 5.32 -4.01 14.76
C TYR A 103 4.39 -3.73 15.93
N SER A 104 4.91 -3.50 17.13
CA SER A 104 4.12 -3.02 18.25
C SER A 104 4.01 -1.51 18.20
N PHE A 105 2.88 -0.97 18.65
CA PHE A 105 2.73 0.45 18.95
C PHE A 105 2.08 0.61 20.32
N ASN A 106 2.43 1.71 21.00
CA ASN A 106 1.89 2.01 22.33
C ASN A 106 0.63 2.90 22.27
N ASP A 107 0.45 3.64 21.17
CA ASP A 107 -0.63 4.60 21.00
C ASP A 107 -1.03 4.70 19.52
N ILE A 108 -2.24 4.22 19.19
CA ILE A 108 -2.80 4.25 17.84
C ILE A 108 -2.91 5.68 17.28
N SER A 109 -3.06 6.70 18.12
CA SER A 109 -3.14 8.09 17.67
C SER A 109 -1.81 8.63 17.11
N LYS A 110 -0.70 7.92 17.37
CA LYS A 110 0.64 8.25 16.85
C LYS A 110 1.05 7.41 15.64
N VAL A 111 0.19 6.47 15.22
CA VAL A 111 0.47 5.58 14.10
C VAL A 111 0.20 6.30 12.78
N ASN A 112 1.21 6.33 11.93
CA ASN A 112 1.18 6.90 10.59
C ASN A 112 0.97 5.78 9.56
N LEU A 113 -0.26 5.61 9.11
CA LEU A 113 -0.62 4.68 8.04
C LEU A 113 -1.27 5.45 6.89
N SER A 114 -0.79 5.22 5.67
CA SER A 114 -1.49 5.69 4.47
C SER A 114 -2.56 4.66 4.08
N LEU A 115 -3.64 5.12 3.46
CA LEU A 115 -4.60 4.22 2.82
C LEU A 115 -3.91 3.40 1.74
N ILE A 116 -3.06 4.04 0.94
CA ILE A 116 -2.28 3.42 -0.13
C ILE A 116 -0.82 3.46 0.31
N ALA A 117 -0.17 2.31 0.48
CA ALA A 117 1.22 2.29 0.91
C ALA A 117 2.14 2.70 -0.25
N ASP A 118 2.45 3.99 -0.36
CA ASP A 118 3.30 4.53 -1.45
C ASP A 118 4.71 3.94 -1.42
N ASP A 119 5.22 3.64 -0.22
CA ASP A 119 6.49 2.93 0.00
C ASP A 119 6.55 1.54 -0.67
N GLN A 120 5.41 1.01 -1.11
CA GLN A 120 5.28 -0.30 -1.74
C GLN A 120 4.84 -0.21 -3.21
N LEU A 121 4.59 1.00 -3.72
CA LEU A 121 4.29 1.31 -5.11
C LEU A 121 5.39 2.21 -5.70
N PRO A 122 6.65 1.75 -5.83
CA PRO A 122 7.75 2.57 -6.32
C PRO A 122 7.70 2.90 -7.82
N ALA A 123 6.52 2.80 -8.48
CA ALA A 123 6.36 3.00 -9.92
C ALA A 123 5.59 4.25 -10.33
N LEU A 124 5.15 5.10 -9.39
CA LEU A 124 4.38 6.30 -9.72
C LEU A 124 5.12 7.62 -9.52
N THR A 125 6.24 7.64 -8.79
CA THR A 125 7.04 8.86 -8.60
C THR A 125 8.51 8.50 -8.38
N ASP A 126 9.40 9.07 -9.21
CA ASP A 126 10.86 8.94 -9.09
C ASP A 126 11.46 9.77 -7.92
N GLU A 127 10.62 10.48 -7.16
CA GLU A 127 11.04 11.25 -6.01
C GLU A 127 10.60 10.59 -4.69
N PRO A 128 11.43 10.66 -3.63
CA PRO A 128 10.97 10.38 -2.29
C PRO A 128 9.91 11.40 -1.92
N THR A 129 8.64 11.05 -2.13
CA THR A 129 7.51 11.85 -1.67
C THR A 129 7.49 11.80 -0.15
N GLU A 130 7.79 12.93 0.50
CA GLU A 130 7.39 13.11 1.88
C GLU A 130 5.87 12.92 1.92
N LYS A 131 5.40 11.91 2.66
CA LYS A 131 3.95 11.67 2.82
C LYS A 131 3.31 12.96 3.28
N SER A 132 2.45 13.52 2.43
CA SER A 132 1.68 14.69 2.83
C SER A 132 0.76 14.28 3.99
N ASP A 133 0.58 15.18 4.97
CA ASP A 133 -0.41 15.02 6.05
C ASP A 133 -1.83 14.75 5.53
N SER A 134 -2.09 15.02 4.23
CA SER A 134 -3.35 14.75 3.55
C SER A 134 -3.58 13.29 3.17
N GLU A 135 -2.59 12.40 3.28
CA GLU A 135 -2.66 10.98 2.85
C GLU A 135 -2.69 9.98 4.03
N ILE A 136 -2.44 10.47 5.25
CA ILE A 136 -2.32 9.67 6.46
C ILE A 136 -3.67 9.52 7.16
N LEU A 137 -4.00 8.30 7.56
CA LEU A 137 -5.11 7.99 8.46
C LEU A 137 -4.90 8.64 9.82
N LYS A 138 -5.93 9.31 10.34
CA LYS A 138 -5.89 9.86 11.71
C LYS A 138 -6.78 9.05 12.63
N PHE A 139 -6.26 8.71 13.80
CA PHE A 139 -6.97 7.93 14.80
C PHE A 139 -7.23 8.77 16.04
N VAL A 140 -8.46 8.76 16.52
CA VAL A 140 -8.84 9.38 17.79
C VAL A 140 -9.47 8.33 18.68
N LEU A 141 -8.87 8.10 19.84
CA LEU A 141 -9.32 7.11 20.81
C LEU A 141 -9.91 7.81 22.04
N ASP A 142 -11.18 7.53 22.33
CA ASP A 142 -11.84 7.94 23.57
C ASP A 142 -12.06 6.71 24.46
N LYS A 143 -11.53 6.77 25.69
CA LYS A 143 -11.46 5.65 26.62
C LYS A 143 -12.40 5.88 27.79
N SER A 144 -13.31 4.93 28.02
CA SER A 144 -14.14 4.87 29.22
C SER A 144 -13.93 3.55 30.00
N PRO A 145 -14.37 3.47 31.27
CA PRO A 145 -14.24 2.25 32.08
C PRO A 145 -14.98 1.01 31.54
N SER A 146 -15.93 1.15 30.61
CA SER A 146 -16.71 0.01 30.07
C SER A 146 -16.66 -0.12 28.55
N GLN A 147 -16.05 0.85 27.85
CA GLN A 147 -16.08 0.94 26.39
C GLN A 147 -14.95 1.85 25.88
N THR A 148 -14.35 1.47 24.77
CA THR A 148 -13.45 2.32 23.99
C THR A 148 -14.13 2.67 22.68
N ASN A 149 -14.04 3.95 22.30
CA ASN A 149 -14.53 4.45 21.02
C ASN A 149 -13.34 4.88 20.18
N LEU A 150 -13.16 4.24 19.04
CA LEU A 150 -12.16 4.59 18.03
C LEU A 150 -12.85 5.35 16.90
N LYS A 151 -12.36 6.54 16.60
CA LYS A 151 -12.68 7.26 15.37
C LYS A 151 -11.51 7.19 14.42
N ILE A 152 -11.81 6.86 13.17
CA ILE A 152 -10.82 6.80 12.08
C ILE A 152 -11.22 7.83 11.05
N PHE A 153 -10.33 8.79 10.80
CA PHE A 153 -10.49 9.78 9.75
C PHE A 153 -9.69 9.32 8.55
N LEU A 154 -10.38 9.07 7.45
CA LEU A 154 -9.75 8.78 6.17
C LEU A 154 -9.18 10.08 5.57
N PRO A 155 -8.02 10.00 4.89
CA PRO A 155 -7.42 11.14 4.21
C PRO A 155 -8.37 11.74 3.18
N ASN A 156 -8.36 13.06 3.07
CA ASN A 156 -9.00 13.76 1.97
C ASN A 156 -7.98 13.86 0.84
N MET A 157 -7.94 12.84 -0.01
CA MET A 157 -7.16 12.89 -1.25
C MET A 157 -7.89 13.82 -2.19
N LYS A 158 -7.53 15.10 -2.17
CA LYS A 158 -7.79 16.05 -3.25
C LYS A 158 -6.41 16.47 -3.73
N GLU A 159 -6.20 16.52 -5.04
CA GLU A 159 -4.99 17.13 -5.59
C GLU A 159 -4.84 18.55 -4.99
N ASP A 160 -3.81 18.76 -4.17
CA ASP A 160 -3.28 20.09 -4.00
C ASP A 160 -2.76 20.53 -5.37
N GLN A 161 -3.16 21.70 -5.83
CA GLN A 161 -2.86 22.24 -7.17
C GLN A 161 -1.38 22.64 -7.35
N SER A 162 -0.46 21.97 -6.67
CA SER A 162 0.96 22.25 -6.68
C SER A 162 1.74 21.00 -7.05
N GLU A 163 1.56 20.57 -8.29
CA GLU A 163 2.60 20.09 -9.22
C GLU A 163 1.91 19.39 -10.39
N GLU A 164 1.67 20.15 -11.46
CA GLU A 164 1.48 19.57 -12.80
C GLU A 164 2.80 18.87 -13.18
N SER A 165 2.98 17.64 -12.68
CA SER A 165 3.76 16.66 -13.41
C SER A 165 3.02 16.47 -14.72
N ALA A 166 3.63 16.89 -15.83
CA ALA A 166 3.08 16.62 -17.16
C ALA A 166 3.06 15.10 -17.37
N VAL A 167 2.02 14.44 -16.88
CA VAL A 167 1.70 13.06 -17.26
C VAL A 167 1.36 13.16 -18.74
N GLU A 168 2.21 12.63 -19.60
CA GLU A 168 1.89 12.51 -21.02
C GLU A 168 0.58 11.72 -21.12
N GLU A 169 -0.47 12.41 -21.58
CA GLU A 169 -1.79 11.81 -21.76
C GLU A 169 -1.62 10.60 -22.69
N ILE A 170 -1.99 9.40 -22.22
CA ILE A 170 -1.78 8.19 -23.01
C ILE A 170 -2.64 8.28 -24.26
N ASP A 171 -2.00 8.44 -25.42
CA ASP A 171 -2.65 8.51 -26.73
C ASP A 171 -3.35 7.17 -27.04
N ASP A 172 -4.58 7.26 -27.54
CA ASP A 172 -5.45 6.14 -27.90
C ASP A 172 -4.77 5.15 -28.87
N SER A 173 -3.86 5.65 -29.71
CA SER A 173 -3.16 4.84 -30.71
C SER A 173 -2.13 3.88 -30.09
N THR A 174 -1.59 4.21 -28.92
CA THR A 174 -0.58 3.41 -28.19
C THR A 174 -1.16 2.75 -26.93
N PHE A 175 -2.38 3.14 -26.52
CA PHE A 175 -3.04 2.63 -25.33
C PHE A 175 -3.10 1.10 -25.30
N ASN A 176 -3.45 0.43 -26.39
CA ASN A 176 -3.59 -1.04 -26.38
C ASN A 176 -2.26 -1.78 -26.13
N GLU A 177 -1.15 -1.30 -26.70
CA GLU A 177 0.18 -1.90 -26.49
C GLU A 177 0.68 -1.62 -25.07
N ASN A 178 0.49 -0.38 -24.60
CA ASN A 178 0.82 0.01 -23.22
C ASN A 178 -0.06 -0.71 -22.20
N PHE A 179 -1.34 -0.94 -22.50
CA PHE A 179 -2.29 -1.61 -21.64
C PHE A 179 -1.94 -3.07 -21.42
N GLU A 180 -1.59 -3.84 -22.47
CA GLU A 180 -1.22 -5.25 -22.30
C GLU A 180 0.06 -5.41 -21.47
N ARG A 181 1.07 -4.56 -21.69
CA ARG A 181 2.29 -4.52 -20.85
C ARG A 181 1.97 -4.17 -19.40
N THR A 182 1.05 -3.23 -19.20
CA THR A 182 0.68 -2.73 -17.88
C THR A 182 -0.21 -3.73 -17.13
N LYS A 183 -1.07 -4.44 -17.83
CA LYS A 183 -1.88 -5.55 -17.34
C LYS A 183 -1.01 -6.69 -16.83
N GLU A 184 0.04 -7.07 -17.56
CA GLU A 184 1.01 -8.06 -17.08
C GLU A 184 1.66 -7.60 -15.78
N MET A 185 2.02 -6.32 -15.71
CA MET A 185 2.58 -5.74 -14.50
C MET A 185 1.61 -5.85 -13.34
N PHE A 186 0.39 -5.28 -13.40
CA PHE A 186 -0.59 -5.23 -12.30
C PHE A 186 -1.36 -6.53 -12.03
N SER A 187 -1.05 -7.59 -12.77
CA SER A 187 -1.66 -8.90 -12.60
C SER A 187 -1.33 -9.51 -11.23
N ASP A 188 -2.37 -9.98 -10.55
CA ASP A 188 -2.41 -10.52 -9.19
C ASP A 188 -2.01 -9.56 -8.09
N MET A 189 -1.94 -8.26 -8.41
CA MET A 189 -1.72 -7.24 -7.41
C MET A 189 -2.93 -7.12 -6.48
N LYS A 190 -2.65 -7.19 -5.18
CA LYS A 190 -3.68 -7.06 -4.13
C LYS A 190 -3.17 -6.14 -3.04
N ILE A 191 -3.98 -5.18 -2.64
CA ILE A 191 -3.69 -4.32 -1.49
C ILE A 191 -4.88 -4.38 -0.55
N SER A 192 -4.62 -4.51 0.75
CA SER A 192 -5.67 -4.42 1.76
C SER A 192 -5.17 -3.78 3.05
N LEU A 193 -6.06 -3.03 3.69
CA LEU A 193 -5.87 -2.39 4.99
C LEU A 193 -7.10 -2.64 5.87
N ARG A 194 -6.85 -3.28 7.01
CA ARG A 194 -7.89 -3.75 7.93
C ARG A 194 -7.61 -3.33 9.36
N ILE A 195 -8.67 -3.00 10.08
CA ILE A 195 -8.66 -2.65 11.50
C ILE A 195 -9.36 -3.75 12.28
N ILE A 196 -8.68 -4.26 13.31
CA ILE A 196 -9.12 -5.41 14.09
C ILE A 196 -9.00 -5.08 15.57
N PRO A 197 -10.07 -4.62 16.23
CA PRO A 197 -10.07 -4.53 17.68
C PRO A 197 -9.82 -5.92 18.30
N ASN A 198 -9.03 -6.00 19.37
CA ASN A 198 -8.83 -7.26 20.10
C ASN A 198 -10.02 -7.61 21.02
N GLU A 199 -10.83 -6.60 21.37
CA GLU A 199 -12.14 -6.80 21.97
C GLU A 199 -13.23 -6.88 20.90
N LYS A 200 -14.37 -7.48 21.23
CA LYS A 200 -15.48 -7.64 20.29
C LYS A 200 -16.10 -6.27 19.97
N ILE A 201 -16.27 -5.97 18.67
CA ILE A 201 -17.02 -4.81 18.19
C ILE A 201 -18.46 -4.89 18.73
N LYS A 202 -18.83 -3.87 19.50
CA LYS A 202 -20.18 -3.67 20.03
C LYS A 202 -21.05 -2.89 19.05
N GLN A 203 -20.47 -1.88 18.42
CA GLN A 203 -21.15 -1.02 17.45
C GLN A 203 -20.12 -0.45 16.46
N THR A 204 -20.51 -0.33 15.20
CA THR A 204 -19.72 0.36 14.18
C THR A 204 -20.64 0.91 13.11
N ASP A 205 -20.23 2.00 12.46
CA ASP A 205 -20.86 2.53 11.27
C ASP A 205 -20.09 2.19 9.98
N ALA A 206 -19.01 1.41 10.03
CA ALA A 206 -18.22 1.00 8.87
C ALA A 206 -19.05 0.19 7.84
N ASP A 207 -18.74 0.35 6.55
CA ASP A 207 -19.44 -0.34 5.47
C ASP A 207 -19.10 -1.84 5.37
N TYR A 208 -17.84 -2.19 5.65
CA TYR A 208 -17.31 -3.53 5.44
C TYR A 208 -16.85 -4.15 6.76
N VAL A 209 -17.74 -4.93 7.37
CA VAL A 209 -17.50 -5.60 8.66
C VAL A 209 -17.66 -7.10 8.48
N ASP A 210 -16.59 -7.84 8.70
CA ASP A 210 -16.55 -9.30 8.69
C ASP A 210 -16.11 -9.79 10.08
N ASP A 211 -17.07 -10.27 10.87
CA ASP A 211 -16.89 -10.63 12.29
C ASP A 211 -16.32 -9.48 13.15
N ASN A 212 -15.05 -9.55 13.55
CA ASN A 212 -14.38 -8.53 14.35
C ASN A 212 -13.39 -7.67 13.54
N GLN A 213 -13.45 -7.74 12.22
CA GLN A 213 -12.57 -7.06 11.29
C GLN A 213 -13.33 -6.01 10.49
N ILE A 214 -12.76 -4.81 10.41
CA ILE A 214 -13.24 -3.73 9.56
C ILE A 214 -12.25 -3.56 8.41
N THR A 215 -12.75 -3.59 7.17
CA THR A 215 -11.94 -3.35 5.97
C THR A 215 -12.07 -1.89 5.57
N LEU A 216 -10.98 -1.13 5.67
CA LEU A 216 -10.94 0.26 5.20
C LEU A 216 -10.75 0.31 3.68
N MET A 217 -9.88 -0.56 3.18
CA MET A 217 -9.57 -0.68 1.77
C MET A 217 -9.18 -2.12 1.43
N GLU A 218 -9.67 -2.62 0.31
CA GLU A 218 -9.28 -3.85 -0.35
C GLU A 218 -9.38 -3.62 -1.85
N MET A 219 -8.30 -3.88 -2.58
CA MET A 219 -8.21 -3.70 -4.02
C MET A 219 -7.58 -4.95 -4.63
N ASN A 220 -8.29 -5.55 -5.58
CA ASN A 220 -7.80 -6.62 -6.43
C ASN A 220 -7.69 -6.10 -7.86
N LEU A 221 -6.47 -5.76 -8.30
CA LEU A 221 -6.30 -5.11 -9.60
C LEU A 221 -6.61 -6.02 -10.79
N ASN A 222 -6.69 -7.34 -10.59
CA ASN A 222 -7.19 -8.25 -11.63
C ASN A 222 -8.57 -7.85 -12.13
N SER A 223 -9.47 -7.44 -11.23
CA SER A 223 -10.82 -7.02 -11.60
C SER A 223 -10.83 -5.67 -12.31
N LEU A 224 -9.84 -4.81 -12.06
CA LEU A 224 -9.68 -3.52 -12.73
C LEU A 224 -9.15 -3.68 -14.15
N ILE A 225 -8.24 -4.64 -14.35
CA ILE A 225 -7.72 -5.02 -15.67
C ILE A 225 -8.86 -5.46 -16.61
N GLU A 226 -9.94 -6.02 -16.08
CA GLU A 226 -11.14 -6.36 -16.86
C GLU A 226 -11.98 -5.12 -17.26
N LYS A 227 -11.55 -3.91 -16.86
CA LYS A 227 -12.21 -2.61 -17.12
C LYS A 227 -11.24 -1.62 -17.80
N PRO A 228 -10.90 -1.79 -19.09
CA PRO A 228 -9.89 -0.97 -19.79
C PRO A 228 -10.16 0.54 -19.73
N GLU A 229 -11.41 0.97 -19.87
CA GLU A 229 -11.78 2.39 -19.82
C GLU A 229 -11.53 3.01 -18.44
N LEU A 230 -11.85 2.29 -17.37
CA LEU A 230 -11.58 2.78 -16.02
C LEU A 230 -10.08 2.81 -15.73
N PHE A 231 -9.35 1.79 -16.19
CA PHE A 231 -7.89 1.78 -16.10
C PHE A 231 -7.26 2.98 -16.82
N LYS A 232 -7.78 3.32 -18.01
CA LYS A 232 -7.37 4.50 -18.77
C LYS A 232 -7.66 5.80 -18.03
N ASP A 233 -8.85 5.93 -17.44
CA ASP A 233 -9.23 7.11 -16.66
C ASP A 233 -8.33 7.29 -15.42
N LEU A 234 -7.97 6.21 -14.74
CA LEU A 234 -7.00 6.24 -13.64
C LEU A 234 -5.59 6.63 -14.12
N SER A 235 -5.14 6.06 -15.24
CA SER A 235 -3.81 6.33 -15.81
C SER A 235 -3.67 7.78 -16.31
N ASN A 236 -4.76 8.35 -16.83
CA ASN A 236 -4.81 9.74 -17.29
C ASN A 236 -5.17 10.73 -16.17
N ASN A 237 -5.09 10.30 -14.90
CA ASN A 237 -5.34 11.13 -13.72
C ASN A 237 -6.71 11.87 -13.76
N LYS A 238 -7.74 11.20 -14.33
CA LYS A 238 -9.10 11.76 -14.39
C LYS A 238 -9.85 11.60 -13.07
N ILE A 239 -9.37 10.72 -12.20
CA ILE A 239 -9.88 10.54 -10.85
C ILE A 239 -9.06 11.42 -9.92
N LYS A 240 -9.63 12.55 -9.49
CA LYS A 240 -8.94 13.60 -8.74
C LYS A 240 -9.16 13.53 -7.24
N SER A 241 -9.99 12.57 -6.81
CA SER A 241 -10.29 12.41 -5.40
C SER A 241 -10.66 10.99 -4.99
N LEU A 242 -10.51 10.72 -3.69
CA LEU A 242 -10.94 9.46 -3.08
C LEU A 242 -12.45 9.19 -3.32
N ASP A 243 -13.29 10.23 -3.31
CA ASP A 243 -14.72 10.10 -3.58
C ASP A 243 -15.04 9.68 -5.01
N GLU A 244 -14.31 10.24 -5.98
CA GLU A 244 -14.42 9.84 -7.38
C GLU A 244 -13.93 8.41 -7.57
N PHE A 245 -12.82 8.04 -6.91
CA PHE A 245 -12.29 6.69 -6.95
C PHE A 245 -13.28 5.68 -6.39
N ARG A 246 -13.81 5.91 -5.18
CA ARG A 246 -14.86 5.10 -4.54
C ARG A 246 -16.03 4.88 -5.48
N LYS A 247 -16.55 5.95 -6.11
CA LYS A 247 -17.67 5.86 -7.05
C LYS A 247 -17.35 5.03 -8.29
N ALA A 248 -16.13 5.15 -8.80
CA ALA A 248 -15.70 4.46 -10.00
C ALA A 248 -15.54 2.94 -9.79
N VAL A 249 -15.12 2.52 -8.59
CA VAL A 249 -14.86 1.10 -8.28
C VAL A 249 -15.95 0.39 -7.47
N LYS A 250 -16.98 1.11 -7.00
CA LYS A 250 -18.01 0.56 -6.08
C LYS A 250 -18.70 -0.74 -6.53
N ASP A 251 -18.85 -0.91 -7.85
CA ASP A 251 -19.57 -2.05 -8.46
C ASP A 251 -18.59 -3.11 -9.01
N ILE A 252 -17.29 -2.98 -8.71
CA ILE A 252 -16.25 -3.89 -9.19
C ILE A 252 -15.98 -4.93 -8.10
N GLU A 253 -16.14 -6.20 -8.46
CA GLU A 253 -15.81 -7.31 -7.56
C GLU A 253 -14.33 -7.25 -7.15
N GLY A 254 -14.03 -7.47 -5.88
CA GLY A 254 -12.65 -7.38 -5.37
C GLY A 254 -12.21 -5.96 -5.02
N PHE A 255 -13.13 -4.99 -5.05
CA PHE A 255 -12.93 -3.66 -4.48
C PHE A 255 -13.87 -3.44 -3.29
N ARG A 256 -13.29 -3.07 -2.15
CA ARG A 256 -14.03 -2.63 -0.95
C ARG A 256 -13.31 -1.41 -0.40
N ILE A 257 -13.95 -0.25 -0.43
CA ILE A 257 -13.34 1.00 0.05
C ILE A 257 -14.39 1.70 0.88
N GLU A 258 -14.08 1.97 2.15
CA GLU A 258 -15.00 2.66 3.05
C GLU A 258 -15.52 3.95 2.39
N SER A 259 -16.85 4.10 2.34
CA SER A 259 -17.49 5.25 1.70
C SER A 259 -17.50 6.51 2.56
N LYS A 260 -17.29 6.38 3.87
CA LYS A 260 -17.27 7.49 4.83
C LYS A 260 -15.85 8.02 5.02
N ASP A 261 -15.78 9.34 5.22
CA ASP A 261 -14.53 9.99 5.61
C ASP A 261 -14.20 9.79 7.10
N VAL A 262 -15.21 9.44 7.90
CA VAL A 262 -15.04 9.15 9.33
C VAL A 262 -15.82 7.89 9.68
N ILE A 263 -15.14 6.94 10.31
CA ILE A 263 -15.73 5.72 10.87
C ILE A 263 -15.68 5.81 12.39
N ASN A 264 -16.74 5.36 13.06
CA ASN A 264 -16.83 5.20 14.50
C ASN A 264 -16.94 3.71 14.85
N ILE A 265 -16.08 3.25 15.76
CA ILE A 265 -16.03 1.86 16.20
C ILE A 265 -16.04 1.84 17.73
N SER A 266 -16.95 1.08 18.31
CA SER A 266 -17.05 0.86 19.75
C SER A 266 -16.73 -0.58 20.08
N PHE A 267 -15.76 -0.81 20.98
CA PHE A 267 -15.39 -2.13 21.50
C PHE A 267 -15.12 -2.06 23.01
#